data_AF-A0A3D3B6M3-F1
#
_entry.id   AF-A0A3D3B6M3-F1
#
_cell.length_a   1.000
_cell.length_b   1.000
_cell.length_c   1.000
_cell.angle_alpha   90.00
_cell.angle_beta   90.00
_cell.angle_gamma   90.00
#
_symmetry.space_group_name_H-M   'P 1'
#
loop_
_entity.id
_entity.type
_entity.pdbx_description
1 polymer ?
#
loop_
_entity_poly.entity_id
_entity_poly.type
_entity_poly.pdbx_seq_one_letter_code
_entity_poly.pdbx_strand_id
1 'polypeptide(L)'
;MTTLVFIPGLLSDSSVWQPIAEAAKALMPIHHADVTRNASIPSMASRILGEIDGHLIAIGHSMGGRVAMEMARQAPARVRGLVLANTGYHPRRDGEDTKRQQMIDLGNRDMEALADLWLPPMLDPSRTDDTELLERLKAMVLHAGPAMHERQTRALLDRPDAGAYMADISCPILLVAARQDGWSPIAQHREIAEAAPDTELVVIENAGHFAPVERAEDVADAICDWLSRRFGGKMPARKAIPDTPLFDRQASIRGYRINKMAMALGQPANREAFKANEETYLDRFGLTAEEKAAVMRRDWHEMVRLGGNLFFFLKISAVDPTPITQIGAAQAGMSHDDFLYERLGKKRNG
;
A
#
# COMPACT_ATOMS: atom_id res chain seq x y z
N MET A 1 -10.55 5.20 -24.68
CA MET A 1 -10.34 5.52 -23.25
C MET A 1 -10.22 4.20 -22.50
N THR A 2 -9.33 4.07 -21.52
CA THR A 2 -9.18 2.83 -20.74
C THR A 2 -9.97 2.95 -19.44
N THR A 3 -10.78 1.95 -19.10
CA THR A 3 -11.62 1.94 -17.87
C THR A 3 -10.97 1.11 -16.77
N LEU A 4 -10.97 1.62 -15.53
CA LEU A 4 -10.58 0.87 -14.34
C LEU A 4 -11.76 0.04 -13.85
N VAL A 5 -11.56 -1.26 -13.68
CA VAL A 5 -12.61 -2.20 -13.30
C VAL A 5 -12.30 -2.75 -11.92
N PHE A 6 -13.01 -2.29 -10.90
CA PHE A 6 -12.83 -2.75 -9.52
C PHE A 6 -13.70 -3.97 -9.25
N ILE A 7 -13.07 -5.07 -8.88
CA ILE A 7 -13.69 -6.39 -8.73
C ILE A 7 -13.54 -6.83 -7.26
N PRO A 8 -14.64 -6.91 -6.49
CA PRO A 8 -14.57 -7.27 -5.08
C PRO A 8 -14.32 -8.77 -4.87
N GLY A 9 -13.95 -9.12 -3.64
CA GLY A 9 -13.72 -10.49 -3.21
C GLY A 9 -14.99 -11.29 -2.88
N LEU A 10 -14.79 -12.46 -2.27
CA LEU A 10 -15.87 -13.28 -1.70
C LEU A 10 -16.63 -12.47 -0.64
N LEU A 11 -17.97 -12.58 -0.61
CA LEU A 11 -18.84 -11.93 0.38
C LEU A 11 -18.64 -10.41 0.50
N SER A 12 -18.08 -9.78 -0.52
CA SER A 12 -17.73 -8.36 -0.53
C SER A 12 -18.52 -7.61 -1.61
N ASP A 13 -18.62 -6.31 -1.45
CA ASP A 13 -19.22 -5.39 -2.42
C ASP A 13 -18.25 -4.25 -2.82
N SER A 14 -18.74 -3.26 -3.56
CA SER A 14 -17.93 -2.14 -4.04
C SER A 14 -17.31 -1.28 -2.93
N SER A 15 -17.82 -1.35 -1.70
CA SER A 15 -17.31 -0.57 -0.57
C SER A 15 -15.84 -0.87 -0.25
N VAL A 16 -15.37 -2.10 -0.49
CA VAL A 16 -13.96 -2.51 -0.32
C VAL A 16 -13.01 -1.66 -1.16
N TRP A 17 -13.48 -1.17 -2.32
CA TRP A 17 -12.70 -0.38 -3.24
C TRP A 17 -13.00 1.12 -3.19
N GLN A 18 -14.01 1.56 -2.43
CA GLN A 18 -14.53 2.93 -2.51
C GLN A 18 -13.45 4.01 -2.34
N PRO A 19 -12.56 3.94 -1.33
CA PRO A 19 -11.52 4.97 -1.16
C PRO A 19 -10.50 4.97 -2.32
N ILE A 20 -10.16 3.79 -2.84
CA ILE A 20 -9.20 3.62 -3.93
C ILE A 20 -9.80 4.14 -5.24
N ALA A 21 -11.06 3.80 -5.51
CA ALA A 21 -11.80 4.28 -6.66
C ALA A 21 -11.90 5.81 -6.64
N GLU A 22 -12.23 6.40 -5.49
CA GLU A 22 -12.28 7.85 -5.33
C GLU A 22 -10.93 8.53 -5.62
N ALA A 23 -9.82 7.92 -5.19
CA ALA A 23 -8.47 8.43 -5.49
C ALA A 23 -8.10 8.28 -6.98
N ALA A 24 -8.52 7.20 -7.63
CA ALA A 24 -8.16 6.87 -9.01
C ALA A 24 -9.05 7.53 -10.07
N LYS A 25 -10.22 8.07 -9.71
CA LYS A 25 -11.21 8.61 -10.67
C LYS A 25 -10.70 9.78 -11.51
N ALA A 26 -9.68 10.50 -11.02
CA ALA A 26 -9.04 11.58 -11.75
C ALA A 26 -8.10 11.07 -12.86
N LEU A 27 -7.68 9.80 -12.80
CA LEU A 27 -6.79 9.18 -13.77
C LEU A 27 -7.56 8.57 -14.94
N MET A 28 -8.63 7.82 -14.65
CA MET A 28 -9.38 7.04 -15.63
C MET A 28 -10.84 6.83 -15.19
N PRO A 29 -11.79 6.58 -16.11
CA PRO A 29 -13.16 6.21 -15.78
C PRO A 29 -13.20 4.92 -14.98
N ILE A 30 -14.23 4.78 -14.15
CA ILE A 30 -14.36 3.67 -13.19
C ILE A 30 -15.62 2.86 -13.47
N HIS A 31 -15.47 1.54 -13.38
CA HIS A 31 -16.57 0.56 -13.34
C HIS A 31 -16.44 -0.30 -12.09
N HIS A 32 -17.51 -0.44 -11.33
CA HIS A 32 -17.58 -1.39 -10.22
C HIS A 32 -18.23 -2.67 -10.71
N ALA A 33 -17.48 -3.77 -10.71
CA ALA A 33 -17.95 -5.05 -11.24
C ALA A 33 -18.93 -5.74 -10.29
N ASP A 34 -19.99 -6.31 -10.86
CA ASP A 34 -20.95 -7.17 -10.14
C ASP A 34 -20.55 -8.64 -10.28
N VAL A 35 -20.05 -9.22 -9.18
CA VAL A 35 -19.67 -10.64 -9.07
C VAL A 35 -20.67 -11.46 -8.23
N THR A 36 -21.88 -10.95 -8.03
CA THR A 36 -22.88 -11.56 -7.14
C THR A 36 -23.77 -12.59 -7.86
N ARG A 37 -23.90 -12.48 -9.18
CA ARG A 37 -24.93 -13.18 -9.98
C ARG A 37 -24.46 -14.48 -10.63
N ASN A 38 -23.16 -14.62 -10.85
CA ASN A 38 -22.58 -15.68 -11.67
C ASN A 38 -22.09 -16.86 -10.82
N ALA A 39 -22.18 -18.07 -11.37
CA ALA A 39 -21.86 -19.32 -10.65
C ALA A 39 -20.41 -19.80 -10.84
N SER A 40 -19.61 -19.13 -11.67
CA SER A 40 -18.22 -19.51 -11.95
C SER A 40 -17.36 -18.29 -12.25
N ILE A 41 -16.06 -18.39 -11.96
CA ILE A 41 -15.08 -17.32 -12.26
C ILE A 41 -15.05 -16.99 -13.76
N PRO A 42 -15.04 -17.96 -14.71
CA PRO A 42 -15.14 -17.67 -16.14
C PRO A 42 -16.40 -16.91 -16.54
N SER A 43 -17.55 -17.22 -15.94
CA SER A 43 -18.80 -16.52 -16.26
C SER A 43 -18.87 -15.12 -15.66
N MET A 44 -18.26 -14.89 -14.48
CA MET A 44 -18.06 -13.54 -13.92
C MET A 44 -17.21 -12.69 -14.87
N ALA A 45 -16.06 -13.20 -15.30
CA ALA A 45 -15.15 -12.50 -16.21
C ALA A 45 -15.81 -12.17 -17.55
N SER A 46 -16.47 -13.15 -18.17
CA SER A 46 -17.15 -12.96 -19.46
C SER A 46 -18.26 -11.91 -19.38
N ARG A 47 -19.04 -11.92 -18.28
CA ARG A 47 -20.08 -10.90 -18.05
C ARG A 47 -19.47 -9.51 -17.93
N ILE A 48 -18.47 -9.32 -17.07
CA ILE A 48 -17.84 -8.00 -16.84
C ILE A 48 -17.22 -7.48 -18.15
N LEU A 49 -16.59 -8.35 -18.93
CA LEU A 49 -16.05 -8.00 -20.25
C LEU A 49 -17.13 -7.52 -21.23
N GLY A 50 -18.37 -7.99 -21.11
CA GLY A 50 -19.51 -7.58 -21.91
C GLY A 50 -20.23 -6.31 -21.43
N GLU A 51 -19.96 -5.84 -20.21
CA GLU A 51 -20.54 -4.61 -19.64
C GLU A 51 -19.78 -3.34 -20.06
N ILE A 52 -18.55 -3.49 -20.55
CA ILE A 52 -17.62 -2.40 -20.81
C ILE A 52 -17.15 -2.49 -22.24
N ASP A 53 -17.08 -1.37 -22.94
CA ASP A 53 -16.48 -1.29 -24.28
C ASP A 53 -15.00 -0.86 -24.20
N GLY A 54 -14.20 -1.29 -25.17
CA GLY A 54 -12.81 -0.85 -25.32
C GLY A 54 -11.81 -1.50 -24.36
N HIS A 55 -10.72 -0.77 -24.09
CA HIS A 55 -9.62 -1.21 -23.23
C HIS A 55 -9.96 -1.05 -21.75
N LEU A 56 -9.44 -1.93 -20.91
CA LEU A 56 -9.64 -1.87 -19.46
C LEU A 56 -8.40 -2.28 -18.66
N ILE A 57 -8.38 -1.89 -17.40
CA ILE A 57 -7.44 -2.38 -16.38
C ILE A 57 -8.27 -3.03 -15.27
N ALA A 58 -8.05 -4.32 -15.03
CA ALA A 58 -8.82 -5.07 -14.03
C ALA A 58 -8.11 -5.03 -12.67
N ILE A 59 -8.81 -4.57 -11.64
CA ILE A 59 -8.33 -4.37 -10.28
C ILE A 59 -9.13 -5.29 -9.36
N GLY A 60 -8.53 -6.42 -8.97
CA GLY A 60 -9.24 -7.49 -8.28
C GLY A 60 -8.67 -7.79 -6.90
N HIS A 61 -9.56 -7.95 -5.92
CA HIS A 61 -9.23 -8.35 -4.55
C HIS A 61 -9.61 -9.82 -4.33
N SER A 62 -8.71 -10.65 -3.82
CA SER A 62 -9.01 -12.04 -3.46
C SER A 62 -9.67 -12.82 -4.62
N MET A 63 -10.92 -13.28 -4.47
CA MET A 63 -11.69 -13.89 -5.58
C MET A 63 -11.74 -12.99 -6.82
N GLY A 64 -11.91 -11.68 -6.66
CA GLY A 64 -11.91 -10.72 -7.76
C GLY A 64 -10.58 -10.67 -8.51
N GLY A 65 -9.46 -10.97 -7.85
CA GLY A 65 -8.15 -11.13 -8.51
C GLY A 65 -8.14 -12.32 -9.48
N ARG A 66 -8.80 -13.42 -9.12
CA ARG A 66 -8.98 -14.58 -10.02
C ARG A 66 -9.88 -14.26 -11.20
N VAL A 67 -10.95 -13.49 -10.98
CA VAL A 67 -11.79 -12.96 -12.06
C VAL A 67 -10.96 -12.05 -12.99
N ALA A 68 -10.12 -11.17 -12.44
CA ALA A 68 -9.25 -10.29 -13.23
C ALA A 68 -8.26 -11.07 -14.12
N MET A 69 -7.61 -12.11 -13.58
CA MET A 69 -6.74 -13.01 -14.34
C MET A 69 -7.50 -13.71 -15.47
N GLU A 70 -8.72 -14.18 -15.19
CA GLU A 70 -9.57 -14.84 -16.18
C GLU A 70 -10.05 -13.85 -17.26
N MET A 71 -10.30 -12.58 -16.93
CA MET A 71 -10.57 -11.53 -17.92
C MET A 71 -9.38 -11.32 -18.86
N ALA A 72 -8.15 -11.28 -18.33
CA ALA A 72 -6.94 -11.16 -19.15
C ALA A 72 -6.77 -12.36 -20.08
N ARG A 73 -7.07 -13.57 -19.61
CA ARG A 73 -7.05 -14.78 -20.43
C ARG A 73 -8.10 -14.77 -21.54
N GLN A 74 -9.32 -14.34 -21.24
CA GLN A 74 -10.43 -14.33 -22.19
C GLN A 74 -10.32 -13.20 -23.23
N ALA A 75 -9.72 -12.06 -22.86
CA ALA A 75 -9.64 -10.88 -23.72
C ALA A 75 -8.26 -10.18 -23.64
N PRO A 76 -7.16 -10.86 -24.01
CA PRO A 76 -5.79 -10.35 -23.83
C PRO A 76 -5.52 -9.05 -24.60
N ALA A 77 -6.20 -8.82 -25.73
CA ALA A 77 -6.10 -7.56 -26.48
C ALA A 77 -6.81 -6.38 -25.79
N ARG A 78 -7.77 -6.64 -24.88
CA ARG A 78 -8.57 -5.62 -24.21
C ARG A 78 -8.04 -5.26 -22.84
N VAL A 79 -7.51 -6.23 -22.10
CA VAL A 79 -6.96 -6.02 -20.76
C VAL A 79 -5.55 -5.46 -20.87
N ARG A 80 -5.39 -4.19 -20.49
CA ARG A 80 -4.12 -3.44 -20.62
C ARG A 80 -3.24 -3.49 -19.39
N GLY A 81 -3.78 -3.91 -18.26
CA GLY A 81 -3.06 -4.11 -17.02
C GLY A 81 -3.91 -4.84 -15.99
N LEU A 82 -3.25 -5.42 -14.99
CA LEU A 82 -3.88 -6.08 -13.85
C LEU A 82 -3.37 -5.49 -12.54
N VAL A 83 -4.27 -5.33 -11.58
CA VAL A 83 -3.92 -5.18 -10.17
C VAL A 83 -4.51 -6.37 -9.42
N LEU A 84 -3.64 -7.16 -8.81
CA LEU A 84 -3.99 -8.40 -8.09
C LEU A 84 -3.68 -8.19 -6.61
N ALA A 85 -4.72 -7.85 -5.83
CA ALA A 85 -4.60 -7.55 -4.41
C ALA A 85 -5.04 -8.75 -3.55
N ASN A 86 -4.18 -9.16 -2.61
CA ASN A 86 -4.46 -10.21 -1.63
C ASN A 86 -5.08 -11.45 -2.29
N THR A 87 -4.45 -11.97 -3.34
CA THR A 87 -5.00 -13.08 -4.14
C THR A 87 -3.96 -14.15 -4.43
N GLY A 88 -4.41 -15.25 -5.02
CA GLY A 88 -3.57 -16.35 -5.46
C GLY A 88 -4.07 -16.93 -6.78
N TYR A 89 -3.20 -17.66 -7.46
CA TYR A 89 -3.45 -18.21 -8.81
C TYR A 89 -3.55 -19.75 -8.82
N HIS A 90 -3.22 -20.42 -7.71
CA HIS A 90 -3.16 -21.87 -7.62
C HIS A 90 -4.52 -22.56 -7.84
N PRO A 91 -4.50 -23.82 -8.30
CA PRO A 91 -5.70 -24.66 -8.39
C PRO A 91 -6.27 -24.98 -7.00
N ARG A 92 -7.38 -25.73 -6.99
CA ARG A 92 -7.95 -26.30 -5.76
C ARG A 92 -6.91 -27.16 -5.04
N ARG A 93 -6.78 -26.97 -3.72
CA ARG A 93 -5.93 -27.82 -2.86
C ARG A 93 -6.71 -29.05 -2.39
N ASP A 94 -6.01 -30.12 -2.10
CA ASP A 94 -6.61 -31.32 -1.49
C ASP A 94 -7.25 -30.97 -0.15
N GLY A 95 -8.48 -31.46 0.07
CA GLY A 95 -9.26 -31.21 1.29
C GLY A 95 -9.88 -29.81 1.41
N GLU A 96 -9.73 -28.94 0.40
CA GLU A 96 -10.37 -27.62 0.37
C GLU A 96 -11.90 -27.71 0.27
N ASP A 97 -12.40 -28.74 -0.41
CA ASP A 97 -13.82 -29.07 -0.57
C ASP A 97 -14.54 -29.27 0.77
N THR A 98 -13.95 -30.05 1.67
CA THR A 98 -14.53 -30.33 2.99
C THR A 98 -14.64 -29.07 3.82
N LYS A 99 -13.57 -28.26 3.88
CA LYS A 99 -13.55 -27.00 4.64
C LYS A 99 -14.53 -25.98 4.09
N ARG A 100 -14.61 -25.84 2.76
CA ARG A 100 -15.57 -24.94 2.11
C ARG A 100 -17.01 -25.41 2.28
N GLN A 101 -17.27 -26.71 2.27
CA GLN A 101 -18.60 -27.25 2.56
C GLN A 101 -19.03 -26.89 3.99
N GLN A 102 -18.15 -27.03 4.98
CA GLN A 102 -18.44 -26.62 6.36
C GLN A 102 -18.80 -25.12 6.48
N MET A 103 -18.11 -24.26 5.72
CA MET A 103 -18.46 -22.84 5.68
C MET A 103 -19.81 -22.61 5.00
N ILE A 104 -20.10 -23.30 3.89
CA ILE A 104 -21.41 -23.23 3.20
C ILE A 104 -22.53 -23.62 4.16
N ASP A 105 -22.38 -24.75 4.86
CA ASP A 105 -23.37 -25.25 5.81
C ASP A 105 -23.57 -24.26 6.97
N LEU A 106 -22.49 -23.65 7.47
CA LEU A 106 -22.56 -22.60 8.48
C LEU A 106 -23.31 -21.37 7.97
N GLY A 107 -22.94 -20.83 6.81
CA GLY A 107 -23.59 -19.65 6.23
C GLY A 107 -25.07 -19.87 5.92
N ASN A 108 -25.44 -21.06 5.43
CA ASN A 108 -26.83 -21.43 5.16
C ASN A 108 -27.68 -21.52 6.44
N ARG A 109 -27.04 -21.84 7.58
CA ARG A 109 -27.71 -21.86 8.89
C ARG A 109 -27.73 -20.47 9.54
N ASP A 110 -26.61 -19.76 9.50
CA ASP A 110 -26.38 -18.52 10.24
C ASP A 110 -25.22 -17.71 9.62
N MET A 111 -25.56 -16.65 8.89
CA MET A 111 -24.58 -15.74 8.28
C MET A 111 -23.83 -14.88 9.31
N GLU A 112 -24.42 -14.62 10.47
CA GLU A 112 -23.78 -13.88 11.55
C GLU A 112 -22.68 -14.73 12.20
N ALA A 113 -23.00 -15.99 12.54
CA ALA A 113 -21.99 -16.94 13.02
C ALA A 113 -20.89 -17.20 11.98
N LEU A 114 -21.21 -17.21 10.68
CA LEU A 114 -20.20 -17.26 9.63
C LEU A 114 -19.29 -16.03 9.66
N ALA A 115 -19.85 -14.83 9.74
CA ALA A 115 -19.08 -13.59 9.77
C ALA A 115 -18.14 -13.53 10.98
N ASP A 116 -18.64 -13.89 12.17
CA ASP A 116 -17.87 -13.88 13.42
C ASP A 116 -16.72 -14.89 13.42
N LEU A 117 -16.89 -16.02 12.70
CA LEU A 117 -15.82 -17.01 12.52
C LEU A 117 -14.82 -16.61 11.43
N TRP A 118 -15.31 -16.05 10.32
CA TRP A 118 -14.55 -15.87 9.09
C TRP A 118 -13.74 -14.58 9.06
N LEU A 119 -14.29 -13.46 9.54
CA LEU A 119 -13.68 -12.13 9.40
C LEU A 119 -12.46 -11.89 10.30
N PRO A 120 -12.48 -12.14 11.63
CA PRO A 120 -11.37 -11.77 12.49
C PRO A 120 -10.01 -12.30 12.04
N PRO A 121 -9.86 -13.58 11.65
CA PRO A 121 -8.54 -14.07 11.28
C PRO A 121 -8.07 -13.55 9.91
N MET A 122 -8.95 -12.95 9.10
CA MET A 122 -8.59 -12.30 7.83
C MET A 122 -7.94 -10.92 8.00
N LEU A 123 -8.04 -10.32 9.19
CA LEU A 123 -7.51 -8.99 9.47
C LEU A 123 -6.07 -9.04 9.97
N ASP A 124 -5.41 -7.89 10.00
CA ASP A 124 -4.19 -7.70 10.76
C ASP A 124 -4.44 -8.05 12.23
N PRO A 125 -3.56 -8.82 12.91
CA PRO A 125 -3.72 -9.17 14.32
C PRO A 125 -3.91 -7.99 15.28
N SER A 126 -3.43 -6.79 14.93
CA SER A 126 -3.63 -5.58 15.73
C SER A 126 -5.01 -4.94 15.54
N ARG A 127 -5.81 -5.42 14.59
CA ARG A 127 -7.12 -4.91 14.21
C ARG A 127 -8.27 -5.88 14.52
N THR A 128 -7.98 -7.05 15.10
CA THR A 128 -9.02 -8.04 15.45
C THR A 128 -9.98 -7.57 16.53
N ASP A 129 -9.60 -6.54 17.30
CA ASP A 129 -10.45 -5.91 18.33
C ASP A 129 -11.01 -4.55 17.87
N ASP A 130 -10.85 -4.19 16.59
CA ASP A 130 -11.42 -2.96 16.00
C ASP A 130 -12.91 -3.16 15.73
N THR A 131 -13.74 -2.86 16.73
CA THR A 131 -15.19 -3.05 16.67
C THR A 131 -15.84 -2.34 15.49
N GLU A 132 -15.42 -1.11 15.19
CA GLU A 132 -16.04 -0.32 14.11
C GLU A 132 -15.73 -0.94 12.74
N LEU A 133 -14.49 -1.41 12.54
CA LEU A 133 -14.11 -2.13 11.32
C LEU A 133 -14.88 -3.44 11.18
N LEU A 134 -14.93 -4.24 12.26
CA LEU A 134 -15.61 -5.52 12.25
C LEU A 134 -17.11 -5.38 12.00
N GLU A 135 -17.78 -4.42 12.64
CA GLU A 135 -19.21 -4.15 12.42
C GLU A 135 -19.50 -3.80 10.96
N ARG A 136 -18.67 -2.94 10.34
CA ARG A 136 -18.81 -2.60 8.91
C ARG A 136 -18.62 -3.81 8.00
N LEU A 137 -17.57 -4.61 8.23
CA LEU A 137 -17.32 -5.81 7.43
C LEU A 137 -18.40 -6.87 7.63
N LYS A 138 -18.89 -7.03 8.87
CA LYS A 138 -19.99 -7.94 9.20
C LYS A 138 -21.28 -7.51 8.51
N ALA A 139 -21.62 -6.22 8.49
CA ALA A 139 -22.77 -5.71 7.75
C ALA A 139 -22.69 -6.05 6.25
N MET A 140 -21.51 -5.93 5.63
CA MET A 140 -21.26 -6.31 4.24
C MET A 140 -21.48 -7.83 4.02
N VAL A 141 -20.94 -8.67 4.89
CA VAL A 141 -21.13 -10.14 4.82
C VAL A 141 -22.61 -10.52 4.98
N LEU A 142 -23.32 -9.90 5.91
CA LEU A 142 -24.75 -10.13 6.14
C LEU A 142 -25.59 -9.68 4.94
N HIS A 143 -25.22 -8.57 4.28
CA HIS A 143 -25.89 -8.09 3.08
C HIS A 143 -25.76 -9.06 1.89
N ALA A 144 -24.59 -9.70 1.73
CA ALA A 144 -24.37 -10.70 0.69
C ALA A 144 -25.32 -11.91 0.85
N GLY A 145 -25.48 -12.39 2.10
CA GLY A 145 -26.40 -13.46 2.45
C GLY A 145 -25.97 -14.87 1.98
N PRO A 146 -26.72 -15.91 2.39
CA PRO A 146 -26.31 -17.31 2.23
C PRO A 146 -26.27 -17.77 0.76
N ALA A 147 -27.21 -17.31 -0.07
CA ALA A 147 -27.28 -17.71 -1.48
C ALA A 147 -26.08 -17.19 -2.30
N MET A 148 -25.63 -15.97 -2.02
CA MET A 148 -24.42 -15.42 -2.66
C MET A 148 -23.18 -16.11 -2.12
N HIS A 149 -23.10 -16.31 -0.80
CA HIS A 149 -22.03 -17.04 -0.13
C HIS A 149 -21.78 -18.40 -0.79
N GLU A 150 -22.83 -19.23 -0.88
CA GLU A 150 -22.73 -20.56 -1.46
C GLU A 150 -22.29 -20.49 -2.92
N ARG A 151 -22.93 -19.64 -3.73
CA ARG A 151 -22.60 -19.48 -5.15
C ARG A 151 -21.14 -19.13 -5.38
N GLN A 152 -20.61 -18.16 -4.65
CA GLN A 152 -19.22 -17.72 -4.80
C GLN A 152 -18.23 -18.77 -4.25
N THR A 153 -18.57 -19.44 -3.16
CA THR A 153 -17.74 -20.52 -2.61
C THR A 153 -17.65 -21.71 -3.56
N ARG A 154 -18.75 -22.07 -4.24
CA ARG A 154 -18.76 -23.07 -5.31
C ARG A 154 -17.94 -22.62 -6.52
N ALA A 155 -18.08 -21.37 -6.95
CA ALA A 155 -17.26 -20.79 -8.01
C ALA A 155 -15.75 -20.87 -7.71
N LEU A 156 -15.36 -20.70 -6.45
CA LEU A 156 -13.98 -20.88 -5.99
C LEU A 156 -13.56 -22.36 -5.98
N LEU A 157 -14.44 -23.30 -5.65
CA LEU A 157 -14.13 -24.74 -5.72
C LEU A 157 -13.88 -25.21 -7.15
N ASP A 158 -14.62 -24.66 -8.11
CA ASP A 158 -14.56 -25.01 -9.53
C ASP A 158 -13.64 -24.08 -10.33
N ARG A 159 -12.79 -23.31 -9.64
CA ARG A 159 -11.92 -22.32 -10.27
C ARG A 159 -10.93 -22.96 -11.27
N PRO A 160 -10.69 -22.31 -12.43
CA PRO A 160 -9.61 -22.72 -13.32
C PRO A 160 -8.24 -22.62 -12.64
N ASP A 161 -7.30 -23.45 -13.10
CA ASP A 161 -5.89 -23.30 -12.75
C ASP A 161 -5.28 -22.13 -13.52
N ALA A 162 -4.98 -21.03 -12.82
CA ALA A 162 -4.35 -19.89 -13.44
C ALA A 162 -2.86 -20.08 -13.71
N GLY A 163 -2.21 -21.07 -13.09
CA GLY A 163 -0.83 -21.44 -13.39
C GLY A 163 -0.64 -21.92 -14.83
N ALA A 164 -1.69 -22.48 -15.43
CA ALA A 164 -1.66 -22.96 -16.81
C ALA A 164 -1.53 -21.84 -17.87
N TYR A 165 -1.83 -20.58 -17.51
CA TYR A 165 -1.84 -19.46 -18.46
C TYR A 165 -1.17 -18.18 -17.94
N MET A 166 -0.61 -18.18 -16.72
CA MET A 166 0.01 -17.00 -16.13
C MET A 166 1.15 -16.43 -16.99
N ALA A 167 1.96 -17.31 -17.59
CA ALA A 167 3.06 -16.94 -18.47
C ALA A 167 2.59 -16.28 -19.78
N ASP A 168 1.34 -16.51 -20.18
CA ASP A 168 0.74 -15.94 -21.40
C ASP A 168 0.16 -14.54 -21.18
N ILE A 169 0.08 -14.08 -19.92
CA ILE A 169 -0.40 -12.73 -19.60
C ILE A 169 0.65 -11.71 -20.02
N SER A 170 0.37 -10.96 -21.09
CA SER A 170 1.30 -9.99 -21.67
C SER A 170 1.19 -8.57 -21.13
N CYS A 171 0.14 -8.26 -20.37
CA CYS A 171 -0.05 -6.93 -19.79
C CYS A 171 0.71 -6.77 -18.46
N PRO A 172 1.16 -5.55 -18.09
CA PRO A 172 1.76 -5.29 -16.79
C PRO A 172 0.85 -5.68 -15.62
N ILE A 173 1.42 -6.24 -14.56
CA ILE A 173 0.71 -6.65 -13.34
C ILE A 173 1.29 -5.93 -12.12
N LEU A 174 0.44 -5.27 -11.34
CA LEU A 174 0.75 -4.87 -9.97
C LEU A 174 0.22 -5.92 -9.00
N LEU A 175 1.09 -6.46 -8.17
CA LEU A 175 0.77 -7.36 -7.09
C LEU A 175 0.74 -6.57 -5.79
N VAL A 176 -0.39 -6.58 -5.10
CA VAL A 176 -0.56 -5.92 -3.79
C VAL A 176 -0.74 -7.00 -2.73
N ALA A 177 0.35 -7.33 -2.05
CA ALA A 177 0.32 -8.26 -0.92
C ALA A 177 0.25 -7.49 0.40
N ALA A 178 -0.18 -8.16 1.46
CA ALA A 178 -0.16 -7.57 2.80
C ALA A 178 0.67 -8.41 3.76
N ARG A 179 1.34 -7.74 4.68
CA ARG A 179 2.35 -8.35 5.56
C ARG A 179 1.80 -9.44 6.45
N GLN A 180 0.55 -9.31 6.90
CA GLN A 180 -0.11 -10.23 7.82
C GLN A 180 -1.18 -11.10 7.14
N ASP A 181 -1.26 -11.11 5.80
CA ASP A 181 -2.22 -11.93 5.06
C ASP A 181 -1.89 -13.43 5.16
N GLY A 182 -2.68 -14.18 5.93
CA GLY A 182 -2.58 -15.63 6.05
C GLY A 182 -3.28 -16.43 4.94
N TRP A 183 -4.15 -15.80 4.14
CA TRP A 183 -4.95 -16.46 3.10
C TRP A 183 -4.19 -16.47 1.76
N SER A 184 -3.65 -15.31 1.40
CA SER A 184 -2.85 -15.08 0.20
C SER A 184 -1.52 -14.44 0.58
N PRO A 185 -0.63 -15.19 1.28
CA PRO A 185 0.62 -14.66 1.78
C PRO A 185 1.52 -14.13 0.66
N ILE A 186 2.50 -13.29 1.05
CA ILE A 186 3.49 -12.70 0.14
C ILE A 186 4.16 -13.77 -0.75
N ALA A 187 4.38 -14.98 -0.23
CA ALA A 187 4.94 -16.09 -1.00
C ALA A 187 4.11 -16.40 -2.26
N GLN A 188 2.77 -16.44 -2.16
CA GLN A 188 1.93 -16.70 -3.33
C GLN A 188 2.02 -15.57 -4.37
N HIS A 189 2.17 -14.32 -3.92
CA HIS A 189 2.36 -13.20 -4.84
C HIS A 189 3.73 -13.23 -5.51
N ARG A 190 4.79 -13.66 -4.79
CA ARG A 190 6.11 -13.90 -5.40
C ARG A 190 6.07 -14.98 -6.47
N GLU A 191 5.33 -16.06 -6.22
CA GLU A 191 5.12 -17.11 -7.24
C GLU A 191 4.41 -16.56 -8.49
N ILE A 192 3.44 -15.66 -8.34
CA ILE A 192 2.84 -14.95 -9.50
C ILE A 192 3.89 -14.08 -10.20
N ALA A 193 4.71 -13.35 -9.44
CA ALA A 193 5.76 -12.49 -9.99
C ALA A 193 6.81 -13.26 -10.80
N GLU A 194 7.10 -14.50 -10.40
CA GLU A 194 8.01 -15.41 -11.09
C GLU A 194 7.37 -16.05 -12.34
N ALA A 195 6.05 -16.27 -12.33
CA ALA A 195 5.33 -16.92 -13.41
C ALA A 195 4.91 -15.96 -14.54
N ALA A 196 4.71 -14.67 -14.26
CA ALA A 196 4.29 -13.66 -15.25
C ALA A 196 5.46 -12.76 -15.71
N PRO A 197 5.45 -12.28 -16.96
CA PRO A 197 6.61 -11.60 -17.56
C PRO A 197 6.86 -10.16 -17.09
N ASP A 198 5.82 -9.42 -16.69
CA ASP A 198 5.93 -8.01 -16.32
C ASP A 198 5.14 -7.73 -15.03
N THR A 199 5.83 -7.87 -13.89
CA THR A 199 5.23 -7.74 -12.57
C THR A 199 5.95 -6.74 -11.68
N GLU A 200 5.19 -6.08 -10.81
CA GLU A 200 5.69 -5.25 -9.72
C GLU A 200 4.99 -5.69 -8.44
N LEU A 201 5.74 -5.97 -7.38
CA LEU A 201 5.19 -6.39 -6.09
C LEU A 201 5.36 -5.29 -5.05
N VAL A 202 4.23 -4.87 -4.47
CA VAL A 202 4.17 -3.98 -3.31
C VAL A 202 3.63 -4.77 -2.12
N VAL A 203 4.27 -4.58 -0.96
CA VAL A 203 3.81 -5.15 0.31
C VAL A 203 3.27 -4.02 1.17
N ILE A 204 2.00 -4.14 1.56
CA ILE A 204 1.33 -3.23 2.49
C ILE A 204 1.61 -3.69 3.91
N GLU A 205 2.21 -2.81 4.70
CA GLU A 205 2.54 -3.09 6.10
C GLU A 205 1.32 -2.88 7.00
N ASN A 206 1.24 -3.66 8.08
CA ASN A 206 0.18 -3.59 9.10
C ASN A 206 -1.23 -3.79 8.50
N ALA A 207 -1.35 -4.80 7.64
CA ALA A 207 -2.57 -5.22 6.96
C ALA A 207 -2.61 -6.74 6.80
N GLY A 208 -3.80 -7.31 6.98
CA GLY A 208 -4.16 -8.68 6.64
C GLY A 208 -4.73 -8.79 5.23
N HIS A 209 -5.62 -9.74 5.05
CA HIS A 209 -6.23 -10.07 3.76
C HIS A 209 -7.10 -8.94 3.21
N PHE A 210 -7.67 -8.08 4.06
CA PHE A 210 -8.50 -6.94 3.66
C PHE A 210 -7.68 -5.63 3.55
N ALA A 211 -6.47 -5.68 3.01
CA ALA A 211 -5.63 -4.48 2.85
C ALA A 211 -6.33 -3.27 2.19
N PRO A 212 -7.18 -3.43 1.15
CA PRO A 212 -7.93 -2.29 0.59
C PRO A 212 -8.84 -1.58 1.59
N VAL A 213 -9.25 -2.25 2.67
CA VAL A 213 -10.06 -1.67 3.75
C VAL A 213 -9.19 -1.22 4.92
N GLU A 214 -8.23 -2.05 5.34
CA GLU A 214 -7.42 -1.80 6.55
C GLU A 214 -6.41 -0.67 6.37
N ARG A 215 -5.89 -0.54 5.14
CA ARG A 215 -4.84 0.40 4.72
C ARG A 215 -5.19 1.01 3.35
N ALA A 216 -6.41 1.51 3.24
CA ALA A 216 -6.96 2.03 2.00
C ALA A 216 -6.09 3.12 1.34
N GLU A 217 -5.48 4.00 2.14
CA GLU A 217 -4.59 5.05 1.64
C GLU A 217 -3.30 4.48 1.04
N ASP A 218 -2.64 3.54 1.72
CA ASP A 218 -1.41 2.90 1.23
C ASP A 218 -1.66 2.10 -0.06
N VAL A 219 -2.81 1.41 -0.13
CA VAL A 219 -3.25 0.68 -1.32
C VAL A 219 -3.58 1.64 -2.47
N ALA A 220 -4.28 2.73 -2.18
CA ALA A 220 -4.60 3.75 -3.19
C ALA A 220 -3.33 4.40 -3.75
N ASP A 221 -2.37 4.73 -2.90
CA ASP A 221 -1.08 5.30 -3.30
C ASP A 221 -0.31 4.34 -4.21
N ALA A 222 -0.22 3.06 -3.85
CA ALA A 222 0.47 2.06 -4.66
C ALA A 222 -0.18 1.88 -6.05
N ILE A 223 -1.51 1.82 -6.10
CA ILE A 223 -2.26 1.64 -7.34
C ILE A 223 -2.17 2.91 -8.21
N CYS A 224 -2.40 4.09 -7.64
CA CYS A 224 -2.36 5.35 -8.39
C CYS A 224 -0.97 5.68 -8.93
N ASP A 225 0.09 5.42 -8.15
CA ASP A 225 1.48 5.58 -8.61
C ASP A 225 1.79 4.64 -9.79
N TRP A 226 1.44 3.36 -9.65
CA TRP A 226 1.64 2.38 -10.72
C TRP A 226 0.86 2.73 -11.99
N LEU A 227 -0.42 3.10 -11.85
CA LEU A 227 -1.25 3.54 -12.97
C LEU A 227 -0.64 4.75 -13.68
N SER A 228 -0.17 5.73 -12.90
CA SER A 228 0.45 6.96 -13.42
C SER A 228 1.73 6.66 -14.22
N ARG A 229 2.61 5.81 -13.66
CA ARG A 229 3.88 5.42 -14.30
C ARG A 229 3.69 4.58 -15.56
N ARG A 230 2.74 3.63 -15.54
CA ARG A 230 2.56 2.65 -16.63
C ARG A 230 1.66 3.15 -17.76
N PHE A 231 0.68 3.99 -17.46
CA PHE A 231 -0.37 4.36 -18.42
C PHE A 231 -0.53 5.86 -18.64
N GLY A 232 0.28 6.70 -17.98
CA GLY A 232 0.33 8.14 -18.23
C GLY A 232 -0.87 8.87 -17.62
N GLY A 233 -0.80 9.11 -16.31
CA GLY A 233 -1.70 9.99 -15.57
C GLY A 233 -0.90 10.91 -14.63
N LYS A 234 -1.33 12.15 -14.43
CA LYS A 234 -0.72 12.98 -13.38
C LYS A 234 -1.25 12.48 -12.04
N MET A 235 -0.36 11.93 -11.21
CA MET A 235 -0.62 11.64 -9.80
C MET A 235 -1.38 12.81 -9.15
N PRO A 236 -2.45 12.57 -8.38
CA PRO A 236 -2.87 13.56 -7.40
C PRO A 236 -1.67 13.83 -6.49
N ALA A 237 -1.33 15.10 -6.27
CA ALA A 237 -0.21 15.45 -5.41
C ALA A 237 -0.40 14.73 -4.07
N ARG A 238 0.60 13.97 -3.62
CA ARG A 238 0.62 13.38 -2.27
C ARG A 238 0.12 14.44 -1.30
N LYS A 239 -0.80 14.10 -0.39
CA LYS A 239 -1.07 14.95 0.77
C LYS A 239 0.26 15.07 1.50
N ALA A 240 0.98 16.16 1.26
CA ALA A 240 2.11 16.52 2.06
C ALA A 240 1.59 16.57 3.50
N ILE A 241 2.26 15.87 4.42
CA ILE A 241 2.07 16.17 5.84
C ILE A 241 2.41 17.66 5.95
N PRO A 242 1.45 18.52 6.34
CA PRO A 242 1.71 19.95 6.43
C PRO A 242 2.99 20.17 7.23
N ASP A 243 3.86 21.02 6.71
CA ASP A 243 5.12 21.44 7.35
C ASP A 243 6.18 20.35 7.58
N THR A 244 6.05 19.14 7.00
CA THR A 244 7.10 18.11 7.04
C THR A 244 7.63 17.81 5.64
N PRO A 245 8.83 18.33 5.27
CA PRO A 245 9.45 18.00 4.00
C PRO A 245 9.75 16.49 3.92
N LEU A 246 9.19 15.80 2.93
CA LEU A 246 9.47 14.39 2.68
C LEU A 246 10.90 14.22 2.13
N PHE A 247 11.68 13.34 2.76
CA PHE A 247 12.98 12.94 2.22
C PHE A 247 12.79 11.86 1.15
N ASP A 248 12.62 12.28 -0.09
CA ASP A 248 12.50 11.41 -1.27
C ASP A 248 13.79 11.36 -2.10
N ARG A 249 13.75 10.69 -3.27
CA ARG A 249 14.89 10.61 -4.19
C ARG A 249 15.36 12.00 -4.65
N GLN A 250 14.45 12.94 -4.90
CA GLN A 250 14.82 14.28 -5.35
C GLN A 250 15.47 15.07 -4.22
N ALA A 251 14.95 14.98 -3.00
CA ALA A 251 15.55 15.55 -1.79
C ALA A 251 16.96 14.98 -1.56
N SER A 252 17.13 13.66 -1.68
CA SER A 252 18.44 13.01 -1.55
C SER A 252 19.47 13.52 -2.56
N ILE A 253 19.06 13.76 -3.82
CA ILE A 253 19.93 14.34 -4.86
C ILE A 253 20.27 15.79 -4.51
N ARG A 254 19.29 16.61 -4.14
CA ARG A 254 19.50 18.02 -3.77
C ARG A 254 20.48 18.15 -2.61
N GLY A 255 20.28 17.38 -1.54
CA GLY A 255 21.09 17.45 -0.33
C GLY A 255 22.30 16.53 -0.30
N TYR A 256 22.75 15.97 -1.44
CA TYR A 256 23.85 15.00 -1.48
C TYR A 256 25.11 15.48 -0.74
N ARG A 257 25.50 16.74 -0.94
CA ARG A 257 26.70 17.35 -0.35
C ARG A 257 26.61 17.43 1.17
N ILE A 258 25.53 18.03 1.67
CA ILE A 258 25.30 18.22 3.11
C ILE A 258 25.16 16.86 3.81
N ASN A 259 24.48 15.89 3.19
CA ASN A 259 24.35 14.51 3.69
C ASN A 259 25.70 13.79 3.79
N LYS A 260 26.53 13.90 2.74
CA LYS A 260 27.88 13.32 2.70
C LYS A 260 28.79 13.92 3.77
N MET A 261 28.73 15.25 3.93
CA MET A 261 29.47 15.99 4.94
C MET A 261 29.13 15.51 6.36
N ALA A 262 27.84 15.44 6.68
CA ALA A 262 27.41 15.05 8.02
C ALA A 262 27.67 13.58 8.32
N MET A 263 27.56 12.70 7.32
CA MET A 263 27.95 11.30 7.47
C MET A 263 29.45 11.14 7.79
N ALA A 264 30.31 11.99 7.22
CA ALA A 264 31.74 11.95 7.48
C ALA A 264 32.11 12.28 8.95
N LEU A 265 31.25 12.97 9.70
CA LEU A 265 31.43 13.24 11.13
C LEU A 265 31.38 11.98 12.01
N GLY A 266 31.03 10.81 11.45
CA GLY A 266 31.21 9.52 12.13
C GLY A 266 32.67 9.24 12.52
N GLN A 267 33.64 9.83 11.80
CA GLN A 267 35.06 9.65 12.06
C GLN A 267 35.61 10.70 13.05
N PRO A 268 36.40 10.30 14.08
CA PRO A 268 36.96 11.24 15.07
C PRO A 268 37.74 12.41 14.45
N ALA A 269 38.62 12.13 13.48
CA ALA A 269 39.42 13.17 12.82
C ALA A 269 38.57 14.24 12.11
N ASN A 270 37.41 13.84 11.58
CA ASN A 270 36.50 14.77 10.93
C ASN A 270 35.75 15.65 11.95
N ARG A 271 35.44 15.12 13.14
CA ARG A 271 34.88 15.93 14.23
C ARG A 271 35.86 16.98 14.71
N GLU A 272 37.13 16.61 14.88
CA GLU A 272 38.17 17.57 15.28
C GLU A 272 38.41 18.64 14.20
N ALA A 273 38.43 18.24 12.92
CA ALA A 273 38.51 19.21 11.82
C ALA A 273 37.30 20.15 11.74
N PHE A 274 36.08 19.62 11.98
CA PHE A 274 34.86 20.43 12.04
C PHE A 274 34.91 21.44 13.18
N LYS A 275 35.33 21.02 14.39
CA LYS A 275 35.48 21.91 15.56
C LYS A 275 36.56 22.98 15.35
N ALA A 276 37.64 22.65 14.65
CA ALA A 276 38.76 23.57 14.45
C ALA A 276 38.38 24.74 13.53
N ASN A 277 37.64 24.48 12.45
CA ASN A 277 37.11 25.51 11.56
C ASN A 277 35.95 24.93 10.73
N GLU A 278 34.72 25.25 11.13
CA GLU A 278 33.51 24.71 10.50
C GLU A 278 33.44 25.08 9.02
N GLU A 279 33.67 26.35 8.66
CA GLU A 279 33.57 26.81 7.28
C GLU A 279 34.55 26.07 6.35
N THR A 280 35.81 25.96 6.79
CA THR A 280 36.85 25.23 6.05
C THR A 280 36.51 23.74 5.93
N TYR A 281 35.92 23.13 6.95
CA TYR A 281 35.46 21.74 6.86
C TYR A 281 34.33 21.59 5.85
N LEU A 282 33.34 22.49 5.85
CA LEU A 282 32.20 22.47 4.93
C LEU A 282 32.65 22.64 3.48
N ASP A 283 33.67 23.46 3.22
CA ASP A 283 34.29 23.63 1.90
C ASP A 283 34.81 22.33 1.29
N ARG A 284 35.33 21.41 2.10
CA ARG A 284 35.86 20.10 1.63
C ARG A 284 34.80 19.24 0.96
N PHE A 285 33.52 19.48 1.24
CA PHE A 285 32.38 18.77 0.68
C PHE A 285 31.64 19.57 -0.40
N GLY A 286 32.15 20.76 -0.73
CA GLY A 286 31.61 21.62 -1.79
C GLY A 286 30.23 22.18 -1.49
N LEU A 287 29.86 22.34 -0.21
CA LEU A 287 28.55 22.85 0.17
C LEU A 287 28.30 24.24 -0.42
N THR A 288 27.06 24.49 -0.84
CA THR A 288 26.64 25.83 -1.30
C THR A 288 26.65 26.83 -0.15
N ALA A 289 26.63 28.13 -0.46
CA ALA A 289 26.54 29.17 0.57
C ALA A 289 25.30 28.99 1.48
N GLU A 290 24.18 28.56 0.91
CA GLU A 290 22.93 28.29 1.62
C GLU A 290 23.05 27.07 2.55
N GLU A 291 23.62 25.96 2.05
CA GLU A 291 23.89 24.75 2.85
C GLU A 291 24.85 25.04 4.01
N LYS A 292 25.93 25.81 3.77
CA LYS A 292 26.88 26.21 4.81
C LYS A 292 26.20 27.06 5.89
N ALA A 293 25.45 28.05 5.46
CA ALA A 293 24.74 28.97 6.35
C ALA A 293 23.74 28.22 7.26
N ALA A 294 23.03 27.24 6.71
CA ALA A 294 22.13 26.39 7.48
C ALA A 294 22.88 25.55 8.54
N VAL A 295 24.01 24.93 8.17
CA VAL A 295 24.83 24.14 9.11
C VAL A 295 25.42 25.01 10.21
N MET A 296 26.05 26.14 9.87
CA MET A 296 26.74 27.01 10.83
C MET A 296 25.77 27.67 11.82
N ARG A 297 24.52 27.95 11.40
CA ARG A 297 23.46 28.47 12.29
C ARG A 297 22.70 27.39 13.06
N ARG A 298 22.98 26.10 12.80
CA ARG A 298 22.18 24.96 13.30
C ARG A 298 20.69 25.09 12.92
N ASP A 299 20.43 25.56 11.70
CA ASP A 299 19.08 25.68 11.17
C ASP A 299 18.58 24.32 10.66
N TRP A 300 18.11 23.49 11.60
CA TRP A 300 17.68 22.11 11.33
C TRP A 300 16.49 22.03 10.35
N HIS A 301 15.61 23.02 10.39
CA HIS A 301 14.49 23.11 9.46
C HIS A 301 15.01 23.36 8.03
N GLU A 302 15.89 24.34 7.88
CA GLU A 302 16.48 24.67 6.58
C GLU A 302 17.35 23.54 6.02
N MET A 303 18.13 22.89 6.88
CA MET A 303 18.92 21.72 6.51
C MET A 303 18.05 20.58 5.95
N VAL A 304 16.84 20.35 6.50
CA VAL A 304 15.88 19.38 5.96
C VAL A 304 15.26 19.87 4.65
N ARG A 305 14.87 21.15 4.56
CA ARG A 305 14.34 21.76 3.32
C ARG A 305 15.31 21.61 2.15
N LEU A 306 16.62 21.77 2.42
CA LEU A 306 17.71 21.62 1.45
C LEU A 306 17.96 20.16 1.03
N GLY A 307 17.14 19.21 1.48
CA GLY A 307 17.25 17.80 1.12
C GLY A 307 18.16 17.00 2.04
N GLY A 308 18.31 17.47 3.27
CA GLY A 308 19.10 16.81 4.27
C GLY A 308 18.37 15.71 5.03
N ASN A 309 19.08 14.63 5.33
CA ASN A 309 18.54 13.51 6.08
C ASN A 309 18.75 13.72 7.59
N LEU A 310 17.66 13.70 8.34
CA LEU A 310 17.68 13.93 9.79
C LEU A 310 18.66 13.00 10.52
N PHE A 311 18.73 11.71 10.16
CA PHE A 311 19.64 10.74 10.78
C PHE A 311 21.12 11.05 10.53
N PHE A 312 21.44 11.79 9.47
CA PHE A 312 22.82 12.17 9.19
C PHE A 312 23.22 13.39 9.99
N PHE A 313 22.33 14.36 10.15
CA PHE A 313 22.62 15.60 10.88
C PHE A 313 22.56 15.45 12.40
N LEU A 314 21.95 14.39 12.94
CA LEU A 314 22.16 14.00 14.34
C LEU A 314 23.65 13.80 14.70
N LYS A 315 24.53 13.63 13.71
CA LYS A 315 25.98 13.57 13.92
C LYS A 315 26.60 14.95 14.13
N ILE A 316 25.98 16.01 13.59
CA ILE A 316 26.38 17.40 13.88
C ILE A 316 26.08 17.71 15.35
N SER A 317 24.91 17.30 15.86
CA SER A 317 24.57 17.43 17.29
C SER A 317 25.40 16.53 18.23
N ALA A 318 26.15 15.57 17.69
CA ALA A 318 27.10 14.77 18.47
C ALA A 318 28.45 15.48 18.64
N VAL A 319 28.75 16.49 17.82
CA VAL A 319 29.94 17.35 17.93
C VAL A 319 29.66 18.57 18.82
N ASP A 320 28.41 19.02 18.83
CA ASP A 320 27.88 20.17 19.55
C ASP A 320 26.59 19.72 20.25
N PRO A 321 26.58 19.50 21.59
CA PRO A 321 25.61 18.67 22.31
C PRO A 321 24.22 19.33 22.42
N THR A 322 23.56 19.55 21.28
CA THR A 322 22.18 19.95 21.17
C THR A 322 21.31 18.73 21.48
N PRO A 323 20.46 18.75 22.52
CA PRO A 323 19.55 17.65 22.80
C PRO A 323 18.61 17.38 21.62
N ILE A 324 18.32 16.11 21.34
CA ILE A 324 17.42 15.71 20.24
C ILE A 324 16.04 16.37 20.32
N THR A 325 15.59 16.71 21.53
CA THR A 325 14.32 17.40 21.77
C THR A 325 14.34 18.87 21.36
N GLN A 326 15.50 19.55 21.37
CA GLN A 326 15.65 20.90 20.83
C GLN A 326 15.62 20.90 19.30
N ILE A 327 16.19 19.86 18.69
CA ILE A 327 16.12 19.65 17.23
C ILE A 327 14.65 19.45 16.82
N GLY A 328 13.92 18.60 17.54
CA GLY A 328 12.48 18.39 17.30
C GLY A 328 11.64 19.65 17.47
N ALA A 329 11.93 20.46 18.51
CA ALA A 329 11.24 21.74 18.74
C ALA A 329 11.46 22.73 17.59
N ALA A 330 12.70 22.89 17.13
CA ALA A 330 13.04 23.76 16.01
C ALA A 330 12.33 23.31 14.71
N GLN A 331 12.24 22.01 14.45
CA GLN A 331 11.53 21.47 13.29
C GLN A 331 10.02 21.70 13.36
N ALA A 332 9.44 21.67 14.56
CA ALA A 332 8.03 21.96 14.77
C ALA A 332 7.71 23.46 14.77
N GLY A 333 8.71 24.35 14.70
CA GLY A 333 8.51 25.79 14.84
C GLY A 333 8.05 26.19 16.25
N MET A 334 8.39 25.40 17.27
CA MET A 334 7.92 25.55 18.65
C MET A 334 9.07 25.92 19.58
N SER A 335 8.75 26.52 20.73
CA SER A 335 9.72 26.61 21.84
C SER A 335 10.06 25.19 22.35
N HIS A 336 11.24 25.02 22.95
CA HIS A 336 11.65 23.72 23.47
C HIS A 336 10.67 23.20 24.54
N ASP A 337 10.20 24.07 25.42
CA ASP A 337 9.25 23.73 26.48
C ASP A 337 7.87 23.32 25.93
N ASP A 338 7.37 24.04 24.92
CA ASP A 338 6.09 23.70 24.28
C ASP A 338 6.20 22.38 23.53
N PHE A 339 7.32 22.13 22.85
CA PHE A 339 7.54 20.84 22.19
C PHE A 339 7.60 19.67 23.18
N LEU A 340 8.28 19.85 24.32
CA LEU A 340 8.33 18.82 25.36
C LEU A 340 6.93 18.52 25.94
N TYR A 341 6.09 19.54 26.09
CA TYR A 341 4.75 19.40 26.65
C TYR A 341 3.74 18.88 25.62
N GLU A 342 3.55 19.60 24.51
CA GLU A 342 2.48 19.36 23.54
C GLU A 342 2.75 18.17 22.62
N ARG A 343 4.02 17.88 22.32
CA ARG A 343 4.39 16.79 21.39
C ARG A 343 4.94 15.55 22.09
N LEU A 344 5.59 15.71 23.24
CA LEU A 344 6.22 14.58 23.98
C LEU A 344 5.56 14.28 25.33
N GLY A 345 4.51 15.00 25.72
CA GLY A 345 3.72 14.73 26.93
C GLY A 345 4.49 14.89 28.25
N LYS A 346 5.60 15.63 28.28
CA LYS A 346 6.36 15.89 29.51
C LYS A 346 5.66 16.96 30.35
N LYS A 347 5.58 16.77 31.67
CA LYS A 347 5.00 17.77 32.58
C LYS A 347 5.87 19.04 32.62
N ARG A 348 5.26 20.22 32.57
CA ARG A 348 5.94 21.48 32.91
C ARG A 348 6.27 21.44 34.40
N ASN A 349 7.55 21.57 34.75
CA ASN A 349 7.92 21.87 36.14
C ASN A 349 7.56 23.35 36.34
N GLY A 350 6.56 23.60 37.19
CA GLY A 350 6.16 24.95 37.59
C GLY A 350 7.20 25.65 38.44
#